data_AF-A0A944UH28-F1
#
_entry.id   AF-A0A944UH28-F1
#
_cell.length_a   1.000
_cell.length_b   1.000
_cell.length_c   1.000
_cell.angle_alpha   90.00
_cell.angle_beta   90.00
_cell.angle_gamma   90.00
#
_symmetry.space_group_name_H-M   'P 1'
#
loop_
_entity.id
_entity.type
_entity.pdbx_description
1 polymer ?
#
loop_
_entity_poly.entity_id
_entity_poly.type
_entity_poly.pdbx_seq_one_letter_code
_entity_poly.pdbx_strand_id
1 'polypeptide(L)'
;GACIPFIDGSPLGRGCNRMAWAPDGSLFVGQTKHTWAGGQGIQQVSWNGKMPFEIQKMELTEDGFQFTFTQPVNRENAQKKETWPFFRYFFEYRKAYGSPRSAEEKVEVNNIHISKNAKVVKIGLTELKPWHIHEVKIQDLTSKDGDRINNNYIVYTLNRLLANTPPDPLQIKKPKN
;
A
#
# COMPACT_ATOMS: atom_id res chain seq x y z
N GLY A 1 6.63 3.40 5.47
CA GLY A 1 6.87 2.70 4.19
C GLY A 1 5.57 2.11 3.68
N ALA A 2 5.54 1.69 2.42
CA ALA A 2 4.37 1.13 1.77
C ALA A 2 4.16 -0.36 2.10
N CYS A 3 2.90 -0.76 2.24
CA CYS A 3 2.44 -2.15 2.36
C CYS A 3 1.30 -2.38 1.37
N ILE A 4 1.36 -3.49 0.65
CA ILE A 4 0.38 -3.91 -0.34
C ILE A 4 -0.02 -5.34 0.04
N PRO A 5 -1.32 -5.69 0.12
CA PRO A 5 -1.73 -7.08 0.18
C PRO A 5 -1.23 -7.81 -1.05
N PHE A 6 -0.57 -8.94 -0.87
CA PHE A 6 -0.01 -9.72 -1.96
C PHE A 6 -0.85 -10.98 -2.17
N ILE A 7 -1.45 -11.13 -3.36
CA ILE A 7 -2.26 -12.30 -3.71
C ILE A 7 -3.46 -12.43 -2.72
N ASP A 8 -4.05 -11.29 -2.36
CA ASP A 8 -5.24 -11.24 -1.51
C ASP A 8 -6.50 -11.65 -2.30
N GLY A 9 -7.38 -12.44 -1.68
CA GLY A 9 -8.57 -13.01 -2.35
C GLY A 9 -8.29 -14.10 -3.40
N SER A 10 -7.06 -14.57 -3.52
CA SER A 10 -6.61 -15.66 -4.41
C SER A 10 -6.54 -17.01 -3.64
N PRO A 11 -6.29 -18.18 -4.28
CA PRO A 11 -6.11 -19.49 -3.63
C PRO A 11 -5.14 -19.59 -2.44
N LEU A 12 -4.47 -18.52 -2.01
CA LEU A 12 -3.68 -18.56 -0.77
C LEU A 12 -4.60 -18.82 0.44
N GLY A 13 -4.27 -19.87 1.18
CA GLY A 13 -4.93 -20.28 2.39
C GLY A 13 -4.75 -19.28 3.52
N ARG A 14 -5.57 -19.40 4.56
CA ARG A 14 -5.53 -18.53 5.74
C ARG A 14 -4.38 -18.93 6.66
N GLY A 15 -3.95 -18.02 7.53
CA GLY A 15 -2.93 -18.30 8.55
C GLY A 15 -1.50 -18.37 8.01
N CYS A 16 -1.20 -17.71 6.89
CA CYS A 16 0.17 -17.57 6.37
C CYS A 16 1.11 -17.01 7.45
N ASN A 17 2.11 -17.79 7.86
CA ASN A 17 3.01 -17.42 8.96
C ASN A 17 4.50 -17.51 8.61
N ARG A 18 4.88 -18.43 7.71
CA ARG A 18 6.27 -18.65 7.31
C ARG A 18 6.36 -18.55 5.81
N MET A 19 7.32 -17.78 5.33
CA MET A 19 7.60 -17.62 3.90
C MET A 19 9.08 -17.90 3.66
N ALA A 20 9.39 -18.65 2.61
CA ALA A 20 10.75 -18.96 2.21
C ALA A 20 10.87 -19.01 0.69
N TRP A 21 11.86 -18.31 0.14
CA TRP A 21 12.19 -18.39 -1.27
C TRP A 21 12.95 -19.69 -1.54
N ALA A 22 12.52 -20.44 -2.55
CA ALA A 22 13.25 -21.57 -3.06
C ALA A 22 14.31 -21.14 -4.09
N PRO A 23 15.31 -22.00 -4.39
CA PRO A 23 16.36 -21.67 -5.36
C PRO A 23 15.86 -21.34 -6.77
N ASP A 24 14.68 -21.83 -7.14
CA ASP A 24 14.03 -21.55 -8.43
C ASP A 24 13.27 -20.20 -8.46
N GLY A 25 13.30 -19.44 -7.36
CA GLY A 25 12.60 -18.16 -7.22
C GLY A 25 11.12 -18.27 -6.88
N SER A 26 10.59 -19.48 -6.67
CA SER A 26 9.24 -19.67 -6.13
C SER A 26 9.20 -19.35 -4.63
N LEU A 27 8.03 -18.94 -4.15
CA LEU A 27 7.81 -18.64 -2.73
C LEU A 27 7.00 -19.75 -2.09
N PHE A 28 7.58 -20.45 -1.12
CA PHE A 28 6.83 -21.35 -0.25
C PHE A 28 6.19 -20.57 0.90
N VAL A 29 4.90 -20.80 1.13
CA VAL A 29 4.08 -20.17 2.16
C VAL A 29 3.51 -21.28 3.05
N GLY A 30 3.96 -21.33 4.30
CA GLY A 30 3.40 -22.20 5.33
C GLY A 30 2.21 -21.55 6.01
N GLN A 31 1.19 -22.36 6.29
CA GLN A 31 0.03 -21.96 7.08
C GLN A 31 0.07 -22.57 8.48
N THR A 32 -0.36 -21.79 9.47
CA THR A 32 -0.58 -22.27 10.83
C THR A 32 -2.02 -22.07 11.30
N LYS A 33 -2.47 -22.99 12.14
CA LYS A 33 -3.72 -22.92 12.89
C LYS A 33 -3.40 -23.16 14.36
N HIS A 34 -3.65 -22.15 15.19
CA HIS A 34 -3.54 -22.23 16.64
C HIS A 34 -4.87 -21.82 17.28
N THR A 35 -4.84 -21.02 18.36
CA THR A 35 -6.03 -20.47 19.02
C THR A 35 -6.80 -19.43 18.19
N TRP A 36 -6.27 -19.04 17.03
CA TRP A 36 -6.87 -18.10 16.10
C TRP A 36 -7.24 -18.78 14.77
N ALA A 37 -8.14 -18.15 14.00
CA ALA A 37 -8.49 -18.63 12.67
C ALA A 37 -7.24 -18.71 11.77
N GLY A 38 -7.07 -19.84 11.08
CA GLY A 38 -5.89 -20.13 10.26
C GLY A 38 -6.09 -21.37 9.41
N GLY A 39 -5.01 -21.84 8.79
CA GLY A 39 -4.97 -22.99 7.89
C GLY A 39 -3.83 -23.94 8.25
N GLN A 40 -3.77 -25.09 7.58
CA GLN A 40 -2.67 -26.03 7.70
C GLN A 40 -2.16 -26.38 6.31
N GLY A 41 -0.85 -26.51 6.16
CA GLY A 41 -0.22 -26.91 4.92
C GLY A 41 0.92 -26.01 4.50
N ILE A 42 1.38 -26.26 3.28
CA ILE A 42 2.37 -25.48 2.57
C ILE A 42 1.82 -25.25 1.16
N GLN A 43 1.87 -24.01 0.69
CA GLN A 43 1.57 -23.66 -0.70
C GLN A 43 2.81 -23.08 -1.37
N GLN A 44 2.91 -23.27 -2.67
CA GLN A 44 3.96 -22.68 -3.50
C GLN A 44 3.32 -21.61 -4.39
N VAL A 45 3.89 -20.42 -4.39
CA VAL A 45 3.62 -19.36 -5.35
C VAL A 45 4.74 -19.37 -6.37
N SER A 46 4.41 -19.72 -7.61
CA SER A 46 5.35 -19.74 -8.73
C SER A 46 5.00 -18.65 -9.74
N TRP A 47 6.03 -18.07 -10.34
CA TRP A 47 5.83 -17.11 -11.42
C TRP A 47 5.48 -17.83 -12.71
N ASN A 48 4.42 -17.39 -13.39
CA ASN A 48 3.94 -18.01 -14.63
C ASN A 48 4.66 -17.53 -15.91
N GLY A 49 5.76 -16.78 -15.76
CA GLY A 49 6.53 -16.23 -16.88
C GLY A 49 5.96 -14.95 -17.50
N LYS A 50 4.80 -14.46 -17.04
CA LYS A 50 4.18 -13.22 -17.55
C LYS A 50 4.28 -12.12 -16.50
N MET A 51 4.71 -10.93 -16.91
CA MET A 51 4.75 -9.76 -16.03
C MET A 51 3.33 -9.21 -15.87
N PRO A 52 2.69 -9.23 -14.69
CA PRO A 52 1.38 -8.64 -14.50
C PRO A 52 1.45 -7.11 -14.49
N PHE A 53 0.32 -6.44 -14.67
CA PHE A 53 0.21 -5.00 -14.39
C PHE A 53 -0.01 -4.78 -12.88
N GLU A 54 1.02 -4.28 -12.20
CA GLU A 54 1.05 -4.13 -10.74
C GLU A 54 1.80 -2.86 -10.31
N ILE A 55 1.54 -2.44 -9.06
CA ILE A 55 2.38 -1.46 -8.36
C ILE A 55 3.68 -2.13 -7.95
N GLN A 56 4.80 -1.66 -8.48
CA GLN A 56 6.13 -2.09 -8.07
C GLN A 56 6.59 -1.37 -6.79
N LYS A 57 6.32 -0.06 -6.68
CA LYS A 57 6.74 0.79 -5.54
C LYS A 57 5.77 1.93 -5.30
N MET A 58 5.68 2.34 -4.04
CA MET A 58 5.12 3.63 -3.62
C MET A 58 6.13 4.33 -2.71
N GLU A 59 6.55 5.52 -3.13
CA GLU A 59 7.63 6.28 -2.50
C GLU A 59 7.12 7.67 -2.15
N LEU A 60 7.55 8.21 -1.01
CA LEU A 60 7.19 9.56 -0.58
C LEU A 60 7.88 10.59 -1.48
N THR A 61 7.15 11.62 -1.92
CA THR A 61 7.68 12.83 -2.55
C THR A 61 7.51 14.02 -1.61
N GLU A 62 8.01 15.20 -2.00
CA GLU A 62 7.87 16.42 -1.19
C GLU A 62 6.42 16.83 -0.97
N ASP A 63 5.55 16.54 -1.96
CA ASP A 63 4.15 16.97 -2.02
C ASP A 63 3.15 15.80 -2.08
N GLY A 64 3.59 14.55 -2.03
CA GLY A 64 2.70 13.40 -2.16
C GLY A 64 3.43 12.06 -2.30
N PHE A 65 3.05 11.27 -3.30
CA PHE A 65 3.61 9.94 -3.53
C PHE A 65 3.91 9.65 -5.00
N GLN A 66 5.02 8.96 -5.24
CA GLN A 66 5.40 8.39 -6.52
C GLN A 66 5.04 6.90 -6.55
N PHE A 67 4.25 6.51 -7.55
CA PHE A 67 3.95 5.13 -7.87
C PHE A 67 4.76 4.68 -9.08
N THR A 68 5.48 3.57 -8.93
CA THR A 68 6.14 2.88 -10.05
C THR A 68 5.37 1.62 -10.38
N PHE A 69 5.09 1.40 -11.66
CA PHE A 69 4.33 0.27 -12.19
C PHE A 69 5.23 -0.67 -13.00
N THR A 70 4.89 -1.96 -12.99
CA THR A 70 5.59 -2.99 -13.77
C THR A 70 5.40 -2.80 -15.29
N GLN A 71 4.21 -2.34 -15.69
CA GLN A 71 3.85 -2.00 -17.08
C GLN A 71 3.39 -0.53 -17.20
N PRO A 72 3.39 0.06 -18.41
CA PRO A 72 2.87 1.41 -18.62
C PRO A 72 1.38 1.50 -18.27
N VAL A 73 0.98 2.54 -17.53
CA VAL A 73 -0.43 2.83 -17.24
C VAL A 73 -1.16 3.37 -18.47
N ASN A 74 -2.46 3.15 -18.54
CA ASN A 74 -3.31 3.94 -19.41
C ASN A 74 -3.33 5.39 -18.88
N ARG A 75 -3.01 6.36 -19.74
CA ARG A 75 -2.90 7.76 -19.32
C ARG A 75 -4.25 8.38 -19.01
N GLU A 76 -5.30 7.97 -19.71
CA GLU A 76 -6.62 8.59 -19.62
C GLU A 76 -7.24 8.33 -18.24
N ASN A 77 -7.24 7.09 -17.76
CA ASN A 77 -7.73 6.79 -16.41
C ASN A 77 -6.74 7.25 -15.33
N ALA A 78 -5.43 7.09 -15.52
CA ALA A 78 -4.44 7.52 -14.53
C ALA A 78 -4.44 9.05 -14.27
N GLN A 79 -4.88 9.88 -15.22
CA GLN A 79 -5.00 11.34 -15.05
C GLN A 79 -6.25 11.79 -14.29
N LYS A 80 -7.21 10.90 -14.03
CA LYS A 80 -8.45 11.21 -13.30
C LYS A 80 -8.17 11.21 -11.81
N LYS A 81 -8.61 12.24 -11.07
CA LYS A 81 -8.40 12.32 -9.62
C LYS A 81 -9.17 11.22 -8.89
N GLU A 82 -10.30 10.82 -9.45
CA GLU A 82 -11.21 9.79 -8.95
C GLU A 82 -10.55 8.39 -8.93
N THR A 83 -9.53 8.17 -9.75
CA THR A 83 -8.71 6.94 -9.73
C THR A 83 -7.88 6.80 -8.46
N TRP A 84 -7.63 7.90 -7.74
CA TRP A 84 -6.72 7.96 -6.60
C TRP A 84 -7.39 8.49 -5.32
N PRO A 85 -8.41 7.79 -4.78
CA PRO A 85 -9.08 8.22 -3.55
C PRO A 85 -8.15 7.98 -2.35
N PHE A 86 -7.49 9.04 -1.89
CA PHE A 86 -6.64 8.99 -0.72
C PHE A 86 -7.43 9.25 0.57
N PHE A 87 -7.12 8.45 1.59
CA PHE A 87 -7.54 8.67 2.96
C PHE A 87 -6.33 8.71 3.87
N ARG A 88 -6.46 9.40 5.00
CA ARG A 88 -5.48 9.35 6.08
C ARG A 88 -6.16 9.00 7.38
N TYR A 89 -5.45 8.30 8.26
CA TYR A 89 -5.88 8.01 9.62
C TYR A 89 -4.69 7.58 10.46
N PHE A 90 -4.89 7.41 11.76
CA PHE A 90 -3.91 6.75 12.64
C PHE A 90 -4.62 5.80 13.62
N PHE A 91 -3.83 5.00 14.34
CA PHE A 91 -4.30 4.15 15.42
C PHE A 91 -3.70 4.64 16.74
N GLU A 92 -4.53 4.82 17.76
CA GLU A 92 -4.05 5.21 19.10
C GLU A 92 -3.20 4.11 19.74
N TYR A 93 -2.04 4.48 20.27
CA TYR A 93 -1.24 3.65 21.16
C TYR A 93 -1.89 3.59 22.54
N ARG A 94 -2.54 2.46 22.82
CA ARG A 94 -3.29 2.24 24.05
C ARG A 94 -3.15 0.80 24.54
N LYS A 95 -3.38 0.60 25.84
CA LYS A 95 -3.28 -0.71 26.49
C LYS A 95 -4.36 -1.70 26.02
N ALA A 96 -5.57 -1.22 25.76
CA ALA A 96 -6.68 -2.07 25.36
C ALA A 96 -6.43 -2.69 23.98
N TYR A 97 -6.77 -3.97 23.82
CA TYR A 97 -6.61 -4.68 22.56
C TYR A 97 -7.44 -4.02 21.44
N GLY A 98 -6.80 -3.86 20.28
CA GLY A 98 -7.37 -3.16 19.15
C GLY A 98 -7.41 -1.64 19.31
N SER A 99 -7.41 -0.95 18.18
CA SER A 99 -7.63 0.49 18.09
C SER A 99 -8.43 0.76 16.82
N PRO A 100 -9.57 1.47 16.88
CA PRO A 100 -10.27 1.89 15.67
C PRO A 100 -9.42 2.91 14.91
N ARG A 101 -9.68 3.07 13.61
CA ARG A 101 -9.12 4.17 12.83
C ARG A 101 -9.58 5.49 13.48
N SER A 102 -8.63 6.39 13.70
CA SER A 102 -8.85 7.69 14.33
C SER A 102 -8.49 8.81 13.37
N ALA A 103 -9.25 9.91 13.44
CA ALA A 103 -9.13 11.07 12.55
C ALA A 103 -9.07 10.67 11.05
N GLU A 104 -10.00 9.80 10.65
CA GLU A 104 -10.10 9.36 9.27
C GLU A 104 -10.62 10.50 8.39
N GLU A 105 -9.81 10.92 7.42
CA GLU A 105 -10.09 12.05 6.55
C GLU A 105 -9.72 11.72 5.12
N LYS A 106 -10.55 12.17 4.16
CA LYS A 106 -10.20 12.15 2.75
C LYS A 106 -9.13 13.21 2.47
N VAL A 107 -8.11 12.86 1.70
CA VAL A 107 -7.06 13.79 1.25
C VAL A 107 -7.22 14.02 -0.24
N GLU A 108 -7.36 15.28 -0.64
CA GLU A 108 -7.60 15.62 -2.04
C GLU A 108 -6.31 15.54 -2.87
N VAL A 109 -6.46 15.06 -4.11
CA VAL A 109 -5.38 15.05 -5.09
C VAL A 109 -5.23 16.45 -5.68
N ASN A 110 -4.06 17.05 -5.49
CA ASN A 110 -3.74 18.37 -6.02
C ASN A 110 -3.30 18.28 -7.49
N ASN A 111 -2.30 17.45 -7.77
CA ASN A 111 -1.70 17.29 -9.10
C ASN A 111 -1.46 15.80 -9.42
N ILE A 112 -1.37 15.51 -10.73
CA ILE A 112 -1.01 14.19 -11.24
C ILE A 112 0.02 14.39 -12.36
N HIS A 113 1.16 13.74 -12.26
CA HIS A 113 2.19 13.75 -13.29
C HIS A 113 2.55 12.34 -13.73
N ILE A 114 2.41 12.05 -15.03
CA ILE A 114 2.74 10.76 -15.61
C ILE A 114 4.02 10.89 -16.45
N SER A 115 5.05 10.14 -16.05
CA SER A 115 6.33 10.04 -16.76
C SER A 115 6.18 9.70 -18.25
N LYS A 116 7.20 9.99 -19.06
CA LYS A 116 7.17 9.77 -20.53
C LYS A 116 6.84 8.32 -20.92
N ASN A 117 7.41 7.35 -20.22
CA ASN A 117 7.17 5.91 -20.47
C ASN A 117 5.89 5.37 -19.79
N ALA A 118 5.14 6.23 -19.09
CA ALA A 118 3.94 5.90 -18.34
C ALA A 118 4.10 4.79 -17.29
N LYS A 119 5.33 4.48 -16.85
CA LYS A 119 5.57 3.53 -15.75
C LYS A 119 5.65 4.19 -14.38
N VAL A 120 5.73 5.52 -14.35
CA VAL A 120 5.74 6.29 -13.11
C VAL A 120 4.60 7.30 -13.12
N VAL A 121 3.83 7.32 -12.04
CA VAL A 121 2.78 8.31 -11.76
C VAL A 121 3.11 8.97 -10.43
N LYS A 122 3.28 10.29 -10.42
CA LYS A 122 3.42 11.09 -9.21
C LYS A 122 2.06 11.72 -8.90
N ILE A 123 1.61 11.56 -7.66
CA ILE A 123 0.36 12.10 -7.15
C ILE A 123 0.71 13.09 -6.06
N GLY A 124 0.49 14.37 -6.30
CA GLY A 124 0.56 15.40 -5.27
C GLY A 124 -0.74 15.45 -4.49
N LEU A 125 -0.64 15.53 -3.17
CA LEU A 125 -1.76 15.63 -2.24
C LEU A 125 -1.86 17.04 -1.68
N THR A 126 -3.05 17.46 -1.25
CA THR A 126 -3.23 18.74 -0.58
C THR A 126 -2.53 18.79 0.78
N GLU A 127 -2.32 17.65 1.42
CA GLU A 127 -1.62 17.56 2.70
C GLU A 127 -0.91 16.21 2.86
N LEU A 128 0.32 16.25 3.36
CA LEU A 128 1.05 15.10 3.89
C LEU A 128 1.18 15.24 5.39
N LYS A 129 0.63 14.28 6.16
CA LYS A 129 0.65 14.36 7.63
C LYS A 129 1.52 13.28 8.25
N PRO A 130 2.64 13.64 8.92
CA PRO A 130 3.46 12.65 9.60
C PRO A 130 2.68 11.94 10.71
N TRP A 131 3.14 10.74 11.07
CA TRP A 131 2.51 9.81 12.00
C TRP A 131 1.12 9.29 11.59
N HIS A 132 0.71 9.51 10.34
CA HIS A 132 -0.52 8.97 9.79
C HIS A 132 -0.23 7.89 8.73
N ILE A 133 -1.15 6.95 8.62
CA ILE A 133 -1.25 6.05 7.49
C ILE A 133 -1.94 6.81 6.37
N HIS A 134 -1.37 6.78 5.16
CA HIS A 134 -2.00 7.24 3.93
C HIS A 134 -2.43 6.01 3.15
N GLU A 135 -3.71 5.86 2.95
CA GLU A 135 -4.35 4.74 2.27
C GLU A 135 -4.84 5.20 0.90
N VAL A 136 -4.62 4.39 -0.13
CA VAL A 136 -5.30 4.55 -1.42
C VAL A 136 -5.76 3.19 -1.93
N LYS A 137 -7.04 3.15 -2.34
CA LYS A 137 -7.62 2.04 -3.08
C LYS A 137 -7.86 2.52 -4.51
N ILE A 138 -6.92 2.23 -5.39
CA ILE A 138 -6.93 2.70 -6.79
C ILE A 138 -8.19 2.18 -7.50
N GLN A 139 -8.90 3.06 -8.20
CA GLN A 139 -10.14 2.75 -8.91
C GLN A 139 -9.94 2.77 -10.44
N ASP A 140 -10.43 1.74 -11.12
CA ASP A 140 -10.52 1.67 -12.59
C ASP A 140 -9.22 1.94 -13.38
N LEU A 141 -8.06 1.74 -12.74
CA LEU A 141 -6.77 1.85 -13.39
C LEU A 141 -6.46 0.59 -14.20
N THR A 142 -6.03 0.80 -15.45
CA THR A 142 -5.58 -0.26 -16.35
C THR A 142 -4.21 0.04 -16.92
N SER A 143 -3.52 -1.00 -17.42
CA SER A 143 -2.33 -0.82 -18.24
C SER A 143 -2.71 -0.18 -19.57
N LYS A 144 -1.70 0.31 -20.31
CA LYS A 144 -1.88 0.80 -21.69
C LYS A 144 -2.58 -0.23 -22.58
N ASP A 145 -2.35 -1.52 -22.33
CA ASP A 145 -2.88 -2.62 -23.13
C ASP A 145 -4.21 -3.18 -22.57
N GLY A 146 -4.73 -2.59 -21.49
CA GLY A 146 -6.06 -2.89 -20.94
C GLY A 146 -6.07 -3.86 -19.75
N ASP A 147 -4.90 -4.34 -19.28
CA ASP A 147 -4.82 -5.21 -18.12
C ASP A 147 -5.28 -4.48 -16.86
N ARG A 148 -6.05 -5.17 -16.00
CA ARG A 148 -6.44 -4.63 -14.68
C ARG A 148 -5.32 -4.84 -13.68
N ILE A 149 -5.21 -3.90 -12.74
CA ILE A 149 -4.33 -4.05 -11.58
C ILE A 149 -4.94 -5.08 -10.61
N ASN A 150 -4.17 -6.06 -10.13
CA ASN A 150 -4.74 -7.04 -9.19
C ASN A 150 -4.69 -6.51 -7.75
N ASN A 151 -3.58 -5.90 -7.33
CA ASN A 151 -3.45 -5.35 -5.97
C ASN A 151 -3.61 -3.83 -6.01
N ASN A 152 -4.86 -3.37 -5.95
CA ASN A 152 -5.20 -1.95 -6.03
C ASN A 152 -5.23 -1.22 -4.68
N TYR A 153 -5.08 -1.96 -3.57
CA TYR A 153 -5.09 -1.40 -2.22
C TYR A 153 -3.67 -1.30 -1.69
N ILE A 154 -3.28 -0.11 -1.26
CA ILE A 154 -1.96 0.16 -0.73
C ILE A 154 -2.03 1.18 0.40
N VAL A 155 -1.25 0.93 1.45
CA VAL A 155 -1.13 1.83 2.60
C VAL A 155 0.32 2.22 2.79
N TYR A 156 0.56 3.48 3.14
CA TYR A 156 1.87 4.01 3.46
C TYR A 156 1.84 4.59 4.87
N THR A 157 2.58 3.98 5.81
CA THR A 157 2.78 4.60 7.12
C THR A 157 3.83 5.71 7.00
N LEU A 158 3.38 6.96 7.10
CA LEU A 158 4.20 8.16 6.95
C LEU A 158 4.76 8.59 8.31
N ASN A 159 5.83 7.96 8.78
CA ASN A 159 6.45 8.36 10.05
C ASN A 159 7.19 9.70 9.94
N ARG A 160 7.71 10.03 8.75
CA ARG A 160 8.58 11.17 8.50
C ARG A 160 8.35 11.73 7.10
N LEU A 161 8.27 13.06 6.99
CA LEU A 161 8.44 13.82 5.74
C LEU A 161 9.91 13.82 5.30
N LEU A 162 10.18 14.15 4.04
CA LEU A 162 11.53 14.19 3.48
C LEU A 162 12.44 15.23 4.14
N ALA A 163 11.87 16.32 4.65
CA ALA A 163 12.57 17.36 5.39
C ALA A 163 11.85 17.64 6.73
N ASN A 164 12.60 18.20 7.70
CA ASN A 164 12.08 18.66 9.00
C ASN A 164 11.41 17.57 9.86
N THR A 165 12.01 16.38 9.95
CA THR A 165 11.47 15.22 10.69
C THR A 165 12.51 14.47 11.53
N PRO A 166 12.10 13.71 12.57
CA PRO A 166 10.73 13.45 13.01
C PRO A 166 10.12 14.63 13.79
N PRO A 167 8.84 14.96 13.56
CA PRO A 167 8.10 15.79 14.51
C PRO A 167 7.82 15.01 15.79
N ASP A 168 7.47 15.72 16.87
CA ASP A 168 7.07 15.09 18.13
C ASP A 168 6.00 14.01 17.90
N PRO A 169 6.13 12.82 18.52
CA PRO A 169 5.18 11.73 18.32
C PRO A 169 3.78 12.17 18.75
N LEU A 170 2.76 11.87 17.91
CA LEU A 170 1.35 12.23 18.15
C LEU A 170 0.78 11.76 19.51
N GLN A 171 1.43 10.81 20.18
CA GLN A 171 0.81 10.00 21.23
C GLN A 171 1.58 10.00 22.56
N ILE A 172 2.62 10.82 22.72
CA ILE A 172 3.20 11.05 24.04
C ILE A 172 2.33 12.11 24.74
N LYS A 173 1.25 11.68 25.38
CA LYS A 173 0.67 12.48 26.47
C LYS A 173 1.73 12.48 27.58
N LYS A 174 2.45 13.60 27.76
CA LYS A 174 3.23 13.81 28.98
C LYS A 174 2.28 13.58 30.16
N PRO A 175 2.63 12.77 31.16
CA PRO A 175 1.81 12.65 32.36
C PRO A 175 1.57 14.06 32.90
N LYS A 176 0.32 14.40 33.20
CA LYS A 176 0.02 15.60 33.97
C LYS A 176 0.61 15.36 35.36
N ASN A 177 1.61 16.15 35.73
CA ASN A 177 2.08 16.27 37.10
C ASN A 177 0.94 16.76 38.00
#